data_AF-A0A7Y2EFE3-F1
#
_entry.id   AF-A0A7Y2EFE3-F1
#
_cell.length_a   1.000
_cell.length_b   1.000
_cell.length_c   1.000
_cell.angle_alpha   90.00
_cell.angle_beta   90.00
_cell.angle_gamma   90.00
#
_symmetry.space_group_name_H-M   'P 1'
#
loop_
_entity.id
_entity.type
_entity.pdbx_description
1 polymer ?
#
loop_
_entity_poly.entity_id
_entity_poly.type
_entity_poly.pdbx_seq_one_letter_code
_entity_poly.pdbx_strand_id
1 'polypeptide(L)'
;DTIALRVPGGAIAQSLLIEAGVPIAAPSANISGRVSATTAAHVAKDLGDSIAMVLDGGNTTHGIESTIVRAIEGEPVRLLRAGAIERDRIEAALDCPVALAETGSITAPGQLESHYAPHARLRLDAGNVRPGEVLVAFGAPPEGMTADLNLSPSGDLVEAAANLFSLLRRLDDMGAECAAIMPIPEHGLGEAINDRLRRASAPRQAQEE
;
A
#
# COMPACT_ATOMS: atom_id res chain seq x y z
N ASP A 1 13.39 18.54 15.42
CA ASP A 1 13.53 17.78 14.17
C ASP A 1 13.37 16.29 14.42
N THR A 2 12.90 15.54 13.42
CA THR A 2 12.67 14.09 13.50
C THR A 2 13.21 13.40 12.25
N ILE A 3 13.52 12.09 12.36
CA ILE A 3 13.92 11.23 11.24
C ILE A 3 13.16 9.91 11.30
N ALA A 4 12.77 9.37 10.15
CA ALA A 4 12.18 8.05 10.04
C ALA A 4 13.26 7.01 9.72
N LEU A 5 13.32 5.95 10.53
CA LEU A 5 14.28 4.86 10.39
C LEU A 5 13.55 3.53 10.24
N ARG A 6 14.13 2.61 9.47
CA ARG A 6 13.66 1.22 9.37
C ARG A 6 14.84 0.28 9.09
N VAL A 7 14.70 -0.96 9.52
CA VAL A 7 15.58 -2.06 9.13
C VAL A 7 14.77 -3.03 8.27
N PRO A 8 15.04 -3.15 6.96
CA PRO A 8 14.22 -3.97 6.06
C PRO A 8 14.41 -5.47 6.37
N GLY A 9 13.33 -6.26 6.40
CA GLY A 9 13.42 -7.70 6.68
C GLY A 9 13.91 -8.58 5.51
N GLY A 10 14.02 -8.04 4.29
CA GLY A 10 14.37 -8.80 3.09
C GLY A 10 15.87 -9.03 2.94
N ALA A 11 16.29 -10.26 2.63
CA ALA A 11 17.69 -10.66 2.50
C ALA A 11 18.47 -9.79 1.48
N ILE A 12 17.87 -9.51 0.32
CA ILE A 12 18.51 -8.69 -0.72
C ILE A 12 18.75 -7.24 -0.24
N ALA A 13 17.77 -6.65 0.46
CA ALA A 13 17.92 -5.30 1.00
C ALA A 13 18.98 -5.25 2.11
N GLN A 14 19.04 -6.28 2.95
CA GLN A 14 20.07 -6.43 3.98
C GLN A 14 21.47 -6.56 3.36
N SER A 15 21.64 -7.44 2.37
CA SER A 15 22.91 -7.59 1.64
C SER A 15 23.34 -6.28 0.99
N LEU A 16 22.42 -5.56 0.35
CA LEU A 16 22.71 -4.25 -0.24
C LEU A 16 23.21 -3.24 0.82
N LEU A 17 22.56 -3.16 1.98
CA LEU A 17 22.97 -2.25 3.05
C LEU A 17 24.35 -2.61 3.62
N ILE A 18 24.64 -3.90 3.75
CA ILE A 18 25.94 -4.40 4.22
C ILE A 18 27.04 -4.02 3.21
N GLU A 19 26.84 -4.33 1.93
CA GLU A 19 27.81 -4.05 0.87
C GLU A 19 28.00 -2.55 0.63
N ALA A 20 26.93 -1.75 0.72
CA ALA A 20 27.01 -0.31 0.56
C ALA A 20 27.75 0.38 1.72
N GLY A 21 27.73 -0.20 2.92
CA GLY A 21 28.41 0.34 4.10
C GLY A 21 27.88 1.69 4.59
N VAL A 22 26.72 2.14 4.11
CA VAL A 22 26.11 3.43 4.46
C VAL A 22 24.58 3.30 4.59
N PRO A 23 23.92 4.18 5.39
CA PRO A 23 22.46 4.26 5.38
C PRO A 23 21.93 4.69 4.00
N ILE A 24 20.84 4.07 3.56
CA ILE A 24 20.21 4.37 2.27
C ILE A 24 18.84 5.00 2.51
N ALA A 25 18.64 6.23 2.02
CA ALA A 25 17.33 6.84 1.92
C ALA A 25 16.59 6.26 0.71
N ALA A 26 15.46 5.59 0.93
CA ALA A 26 14.72 4.88 -0.12
C ALA A 26 13.20 5.02 0.07
N PRO A 27 12.52 5.94 -0.64
CA PRO A 27 11.07 5.92 -0.78
C PRO A 27 10.63 4.73 -1.66
N SER A 28 9.33 4.63 -1.96
CA SER A 28 8.83 3.61 -2.89
C SER A 28 9.35 3.89 -4.32
N ALA A 29 9.72 2.82 -5.04
CA ALA A 29 10.34 2.90 -6.36
C ALA A 29 9.30 2.99 -7.49
N ASN A 30 8.50 4.05 -7.46
CA ASN A 30 7.47 4.37 -8.44
C ASN A 30 7.47 5.87 -8.75
N ILE A 31 6.84 6.26 -9.86
CA ILE A 31 6.57 7.68 -10.13
C ILE A 31 5.67 8.22 -9.01
N SER A 32 6.01 9.40 -8.49
CA SER A 32 5.26 10.05 -7.40
C SER A 32 3.75 10.09 -7.69
N GLY A 33 2.95 9.76 -6.67
CA GLY A 33 1.48 9.70 -6.77
C GLY A 33 0.91 8.42 -7.40
N ARG A 34 1.69 7.68 -8.20
CA ARG A 34 1.24 6.40 -8.79
C ARG A 34 1.21 5.27 -7.75
N VAL A 35 0.56 4.17 -8.14
CA VAL A 35 0.54 2.92 -7.38
C VAL A 35 1.97 2.48 -7.03
N SER A 36 2.21 2.01 -5.80
CA SER A 36 3.54 1.54 -5.39
C SER A 36 4.02 0.34 -6.24
N ALA A 37 5.33 0.17 -6.36
CA ALA A 37 5.94 -0.98 -7.04
C ALA A 37 6.18 -2.15 -6.07
N THR A 38 5.70 -3.34 -6.46
CA THR A 38 5.85 -4.61 -5.72
C THR A 38 6.69 -5.66 -6.45
N THR A 39 7.13 -5.36 -7.68
CA THR A 39 7.95 -6.25 -8.53
C THR A 39 9.00 -5.42 -9.27
N ALA A 40 10.08 -6.04 -9.71
CA ALA A 40 11.09 -5.38 -10.54
C ALA A 40 10.50 -4.87 -11.87
N ALA A 41 9.52 -5.60 -12.44
CA ALA A 41 8.81 -5.17 -13.64
C ALA A 41 8.02 -3.87 -13.43
N HIS A 42 7.39 -3.70 -12.26
CA HIS A 42 6.74 -2.43 -11.90
C HIS A 42 7.75 -1.28 -11.84
N VAL A 43 8.92 -1.51 -11.23
CA VAL A 43 9.99 -0.50 -11.15
C VAL A 43 10.51 -0.14 -12.54
N ALA A 44 10.79 -1.14 -13.38
CA ALA A 44 11.32 -0.94 -14.73
C ALA A 44 10.32 -0.18 -15.62
N LYS A 45 9.02 -0.46 -15.51
CA LYS A 45 7.96 0.26 -16.24
C LYS A 45 7.85 1.73 -15.82
N ASP A 46 8.03 2.01 -14.53
CA ASP A 46 7.85 3.37 -14.00
C ASP A 46 9.10 4.23 -14.16
N LEU A 47 10.27 3.68 -13.83
CA LEU A 47 11.51 4.45 -13.72
C LEU A 47 12.47 4.21 -14.88
N GLY A 48 12.45 3.01 -15.48
CA GLY A 48 13.21 2.65 -16.67
C GLY A 48 14.64 3.18 -16.67
N ASP A 49 14.99 3.93 -17.71
CA ASP A 49 16.32 4.52 -17.93
C ASP A 49 16.64 5.71 -17.00
N SER A 50 15.70 6.16 -16.16
CA SER A 50 15.90 7.25 -15.19
C SER A 50 16.74 6.84 -13.99
N ILE A 51 16.99 5.54 -13.82
CA ILE A 51 17.76 4.96 -12.73
C ILE A 51 18.89 4.10 -13.28
N ALA A 52 20.01 4.06 -12.57
CA ALA A 52 21.19 3.33 -13.02
C ALA A 52 21.01 1.80 -13.00
N MET A 53 20.14 1.27 -12.13
CA MET A 53 20.00 -0.16 -11.89
C MET A 53 18.68 -0.51 -11.21
N VAL A 54 18.14 -1.68 -11.55
CA VAL A 54 17.07 -2.37 -10.82
C VAL A 54 17.63 -3.68 -10.28
N LEU A 55 17.50 -3.90 -8.98
CA LEU A 55 17.85 -5.17 -8.34
C LEU A 55 16.60 -6.06 -8.26
N ASP A 56 16.53 -7.09 -9.10
CA ASP A 56 15.39 -7.99 -9.14
C ASP A 56 15.45 -9.04 -8.02
N GLY A 57 14.59 -8.85 -7.02
CA GLY A 57 14.40 -9.79 -5.91
C GLY A 57 13.09 -10.57 -5.97
N GLY A 58 12.41 -10.56 -7.12
CA GLY A 58 11.06 -11.10 -7.25
C GLY A 58 9.99 -10.20 -6.59
N ASN A 59 8.90 -10.82 -6.17
CA ASN A 59 7.76 -10.11 -5.57
C ASN A 59 8.06 -9.73 -4.12
N THR A 60 7.61 -8.55 -3.69
CA THR A 60 7.65 -8.19 -2.27
C THR A 60 6.71 -9.10 -1.46
N THR A 61 7.16 -9.55 -0.29
CA THR A 61 6.41 -10.52 0.53
C THR A 61 5.11 -9.97 1.09
N HIS A 62 5.11 -8.71 1.55
CA HIS A 62 3.94 -8.10 2.20
C HIS A 62 3.06 -7.28 1.25
N GLY A 63 3.57 -6.91 0.06
CA GLY A 63 2.86 -6.10 -0.94
C GLY A 63 2.45 -4.69 -0.54
N ILE A 64 2.53 -4.29 0.74
CA ILE A 64 2.26 -2.93 1.23
C ILE A 64 3.45 -2.33 1.97
N GLU A 65 3.42 -1.01 2.20
CA GLU A 65 4.53 -0.33 2.86
C GLU A 65 4.66 -0.67 4.36
N SER A 66 5.80 -0.28 4.93
CA SER A 66 6.05 -0.37 6.37
C SER A 66 5.08 0.49 7.18
N THR A 67 4.72 -0.01 8.35
CA THR A 67 4.07 0.75 9.41
C THR A 67 5.01 1.84 9.91
N ILE A 68 4.48 3.05 10.16
CA ILE A 68 5.25 4.17 10.68
C ILE A 68 4.64 4.58 12.01
N VAL A 69 5.47 4.52 13.06
CA VAL A 69 5.13 5.03 14.40
C VAL A 69 6.04 6.19 14.77
N ARG A 70 5.47 7.22 15.39
CA ARG A 70 6.21 8.30 16.03
C ARG A 70 6.38 7.95 17.50
N ALA A 71 7.62 7.79 17.92
CA ALA A 71 7.99 7.56 19.32
C ALA A 71 8.96 8.66 19.73
N ILE A 72 8.47 9.62 20.51
CA ILE A 72 9.27 10.70 21.09
C ILE A 72 9.17 10.58 22.60
N GLU A 73 10.31 10.72 23.29
CA GLU A 73 10.36 10.66 24.74
C GLU A 73 9.41 11.68 25.37
N GLY A 74 8.59 11.22 26.33
CA GLY A 74 7.58 12.05 27.01
C GLY A 74 6.27 12.24 26.23
N GLU A 75 6.14 11.69 25.03
CA GLU A 75 4.90 11.74 24.24
C GLU A 75 4.28 10.35 24.04
N PRO A 76 2.94 10.25 23.88
CA PRO A 76 2.31 9.00 23.47
C PRO A 76 2.87 8.51 22.13
N VAL A 77 3.04 7.20 21.99
CA VAL A 77 3.39 6.59 20.69
C VAL A 77 2.20 6.75 19.75
N ARG A 78 2.46 7.29 18.54
CA ARG A 78 1.42 7.57 17.55
C ARG A 78 1.64 6.78 16.27
N LEU A 79 0.61 6.12 15.77
CA LEU A 79 0.58 5.52 14.46
C LEU A 79 0.43 6.62 13.40
N LEU A 80 1.49 6.89 12.66
CA LEU A 80 1.48 7.86 11.55
C LEU A 80 0.95 7.22 10.25
N ARG A 81 1.22 5.93 10.05
CA ARG A 81 0.76 5.18 8.88
C ARG A 81 0.65 3.69 9.21
N ALA A 82 -0.53 3.10 9.01
CA ALA A 82 -0.72 1.64 9.05
C ALA A 82 0.05 0.96 7.92
N GLY A 83 0.58 -0.24 8.14
CA GLY A 83 1.37 -0.94 7.13
C GLY A 83 1.52 -2.44 7.46
N ALA A 84 2.58 -3.06 6.96
CA ALA A 84 2.81 -4.51 7.09
C ALA A 84 2.93 -5.04 8.54
N ILE A 85 3.15 -4.16 9.53
CA ILE A 85 3.12 -4.52 10.95
C ILE A 85 1.84 -3.97 11.56
N GLU A 86 0.97 -4.87 11.99
CA GLU A 86 -0.33 -4.54 12.59
C GLU A 86 -0.17 -3.77 13.89
N ARG A 87 -1.11 -2.85 14.17
CA ARG A 87 -1.08 -2.01 15.37
C ARG A 87 -1.03 -2.83 16.65
N ASP A 88 -1.90 -3.84 16.75
CA ASP A 88 -2.00 -4.71 17.93
C ASP A 88 -0.66 -5.41 18.24
N ARG A 89 0.13 -5.73 17.21
CA ARG A 89 1.48 -6.30 17.40
C ARG A 89 2.47 -5.29 17.98
N ILE A 90 2.33 -4.02 17.62
CA ILE A 90 3.14 -2.94 18.18
C ILE A 90 2.73 -2.67 19.62
N GLU A 91 1.43 -2.59 19.89
CA GLU A 91 0.88 -2.39 21.25
C GLU A 91 1.34 -3.50 22.19
N ALA A 92 1.25 -4.76 21.75
CA ALA A 92 1.73 -5.90 22.53
C ALA A 92 3.25 -5.87 22.79
N ALA A 93 4.04 -5.37 21.85
CA ALA A 93 5.49 -5.27 22.00
C ALA A 93 5.92 -4.12 22.93
N LEU A 94 5.13 -3.05 22.98
CA LEU A 94 5.39 -1.87 23.82
C LEU A 94 4.72 -1.93 25.20
N ASP A 95 3.77 -2.85 25.38
CA ASP A 95 2.89 -2.92 26.55
C ASP A 95 2.15 -1.58 26.80
N CYS A 96 1.77 -0.89 25.72
CA CYS A 96 1.05 0.37 25.78
C CYS A 96 0.20 0.61 24.51
N PRO A 97 -0.89 1.40 24.61
CA PRO A 97 -1.73 1.70 23.46
C PRO A 97 -1.01 2.61 22.46
N VAL A 98 -1.25 2.40 21.17
CA VAL A 98 -0.73 3.24 20.09
C VAL A 98 -1.84 4.17 19.60
N ALA A 99 -1.70 5.46 19.87
CA ALA A 99 -2.68 6.45 19.48
C ALA A 99 -2.70 6.66 17.96
N LEU A 100 -3.87 6.91 17.38
CA LEU A 100 -3.97 7.37 16.00
C LEU A 100 -3.40 8.79 15.86
N ALA A 101 -2.71 9.06 14.75
CA ALA A 101 -2.34 10.43 14.41
C ALA A 101 -3.58 11.30 14.14
N GLU A 102 -3.51 12.57 14.54
CA GLU A 102 -4.53 13.55 14.19
C GLU A 102 -4.51 13.82 12.68
N THR A 103 -5.69 13.97 12.08
CA THR A 103 -5.85 14.29 10.66
C THR A 103 -5.38 15.73 10.39
N GLY A 104 -4.56 15.94 9.36
CA GLY A 104 -4.22 17.28 8.85
C GLY A 104 -2.75 17.72 8.90
N SER A 105 -1.82 16.95 9.47
CA SER A 105 -0.38 17.24 9.37
C SER A 105 0.39 16.13 8.65
N ILE A 106 0.97 16.45 7.48
CA ILE A 106 1.83 15.54 6.73
C ILE A 106 3.19 15.52 7.41
N THR A 107 3.44 14.47 8.18
CA THR A 107 4.67 14.23 8.94
C THR A 107 5.38 12.95 8.51
N ALA A 108 4.75 12.14 7.65
CA ALA A 108 5.30 10.90 7.11
C ALA A 108 4.89 10.64 5.65
N PRO A 109 5.69 9.89 4.87
CA PRO A 109 5.34 9.52 3.49
C PRO A 109 4.02 8.75 3.38
N GLY A 110 3.24 9.00 2.33
CA GLY A 110 1.96 8.34 2.09
C GLY A 110 0.77 8.91 2.89
N GLN A 111 0.94 10.05 3.55
CA GLN A 111 -0.15 10.77 4.23
C GLN A 111 -0.92 11.74 3.33
N LEU A 112 -0.52 11.92 2.07
CA LEU A 112 -1.24 12.71 1.07
C LEU A 112 -2.64 12.13 0.81
N GLU A 113 -3.61 13.01 0.56
CA GLU A 113 -5.02 12.64 0.31
C GLU A 113 -5.18 11.79 -0.95
N SER A 114 -4.48 12.14 -2.04
CA SER A 114 -4.39 11.32 -3.25
C SER A 114 -2.99 10.73 -3.37
N HIS A 115 -2.90 9.42 -3.19
CA HIS A 115 -1.65 8.65 -3.28
C HIS A 115 -2.02 7.21 -3.65
N TYR A 116 -1.12 6.50 -4.33
CA TYR A 116 -1.38 5.15 -4.85
C TYR A 116 -2.50 5.07 -5.89
N ALA A 117 -2.84 6.18 -6.54
CA ALA A 117 -4.02 6.25 -7.39
C ALA A 117 -3.75 5.53 -8.73
N PRO A 118 -4.51 4.47 -9.06
CA PRO A 118 -4.53 3.92 -10.42
C PRO A 118 -5.20 4.91 -11.38
N HIS A 119 -5.10 4.66 -12.68
CA HIS A 119 -5.89 5.34 -13.71
C HIS A 119 -7.39 5.05 -13.57
N ALA A 120 -7.75 3.81 -13.21
CA ALA A 120 -9.12 3.39 -12.93
C ALA A 120 -9.74 4.14 -11.74
N ARG A 121 -11.01 4.55 -11.83
CA ARG A 121 -11.75 5.08 -10.68
C ARG A 121 -12.19 3.93 -9.76
N LEU A 122 -11.90 4.04 -8.46
CA LEU A 122 -12.25 3.01 -7.49
C LEU A 122 -13.54 3.36 -6.75
N ARG A 123 -14.49 2.43 -6.71
CA ARG A 123 -15.67 2.47 -5.85
C ARG A 123 -15.52 1.41 -4.76
N LEU A 124 -15.30 1.87 -3.53
CA LEU A 124 -15.08 1.01 -2.38
C LEU A 124 -16.39 0.48 -1.81
N ASP A 125 -16.28 -0.54 -0.96
CA ASP A 125 -17.39 -1.18 -0.22
C ASP A 125 -18.56 -1.59 -1.13
N ALA A 126 -18.23 -2.07 -2.32
CA ALA A 126 -19.20 -2.41 -3.35
C ALA A 126 -19.91 -3.73 -3.04
N GLY A 127 -21.20 -3.64 -2.67
CA GLY A 127 -22.09 -4.81 -2.55
C GLY A 127 -22.74 -5.26 -3.88
N ASN A 128 -22.46 -4.56 -4.98
CA ASN A 128 -22.94 -4.88 -6.34
C ASN A 128 -21.96 -4.33 -7.38
N VAL A 129 -22.12 -4.75 -8.63
CA VAL A 129 -21.34 -4.29 -9.79
C VAL A 129 -22.26 -3.50 -10.72
N ARG A 130 -21.85 -2.29 -11.12
CA ARG A 130 -22.56 -1.46 -12.10
C ARG A 130 -22.08 -1.81 -13.52
N PRO A 131 -22.89 -1.56 -14.57
CA PRO A 131 -22.46 -1.78 -15.94
C PRO A 131 -21.14 -1.07 -16.25
N GLY A 132 -20.16 -1.82 -16.78
CA GLY A 132 -18.84 -1.30 -17.15
C GLY A 132 -17.82 -1.24 -16.01
N GLU A 133 -18.17 -1.65 -14.79
CA GLU A 133 -17.19 -1.80 -13.70
C GLU A 133 -16.51 -3.17 -13.73
N VAL A 134 -15.21 -3.17 -13.44
CA VAL A 134 -14.44 -4.38 -13.13
C VAL A 134 -14.68 -4.75 -11.67
N LEU A 135 -15.11 -5.98 -11.39
CA LEU A 135 -15.27 -6.48 -10.03
C LEU A 135 -13.92 -6.94 -9.45
N VAL A 136 -13.50 -6.31 -8.36
CA VAL A 136 -12.38 -6.75 -7.53
C VAL A 136 -12.92 -7.36 -6.25
N ALA A 137 -12.86 -8.69 -6.18
CA ALA A 137 -13.37 -9.43 -5.04
C ALA A 137 -12.36 -9.56 -3.89
N PHE A 138 -12.91 -9.89 -2.71
CA PHE A 138 -12.18 -10.38 -1.54
C PHE A 138 -12.96 -11.56 -0.99
N GLY A 139 -12.37 -12.76 -1.02
CA GLY A 139 -13.04 -14.02 -0.77
C GLY A 139 -13.88 -14.50 -1.98
N ALA A 140 -14.95 -15.22 -1.69
CA ALA A 140 -15.89 -15.68 -2.72
C ALA A 140 -16.69 -14.49 -3.28
N PRO A 141 -16.85 -14.38 -4.61
CA PRO A 141 -17.70 -13.36 -5.20
C PRO A 141 -19.18 -13.57 -4.80
N PRO A 142 -20.03 -12.52 -4.87
CA PRO A 142 -21.46 -12.66 -4.66
C PRO A 142 -22.09 -13.74 -5.55
N GLU A 143 -23.15 -14.38 -5.06
CA GLU A 143 -23.84 -15.45 -5.79
C GLU A 143 -24.28 -14.98 -7.18
N GLY A 144 -23.98 -15.80 -8.19
CA GLY A 144 -24.28 -15.50 -9.59
C GLY A 144 -23.34 -14.48 -10.26
N MET A 145 -22.30 -14.01 -9.57
CA MET A 145 -21.28 -13.12 -10.14
C MET A 145 -19.92 -13.84 -10.28
N THR A 146 -19.15 -13.45 -11.30
CA THR A 146 -17.75 -13.84 -11.45
C THR A 146 -16.88 -12.60 -11.22
N ALA A 147 -15.87 -12.72 -10.37
CA ALA A 147 -14.91 -11.65 -10.16
C ALA A 147 -13.93 -11.58 -11.34
N ASP A 148 -13.70 -10.38 -11.87
CA ASP A 148 -12.68 -10.15 -12.89
C ASP A 148 -11.27 -10.24 -12.28
N LEU A 149 -11.11 -9.73 -11.05
CA LEU A 149 -9.91 -9.79 -10.24
C LEU A 149 -10.28 -10.14 -8.79
N ASN A 150 -9.34 -10.73 -8.04
CA ASN A 150 -9.55 -11.07 -6.64
C ASN A 150 -8.29 -10.73 -5.83
N LEU A 151 -8.45 -9.94 -4.77
CA LEU A 151 -7.37 -9.60 -3.85
C LEU A 151 -6.89 -10.81 -3.06
N SER A 152 -7.82 -11.66 -2.64
CA SER A 152 -7.55 -12.91 -1.93
C SER A 152 -8.75 -13.84 -2.08
N PRO A 153 -8.67 -14.90 -2.91
CA PRO A 153 -9.75 -15.87 -3.04
C PRO A 153 -10.07 -16.57 -1.72
N SER A 154 -9.09 -16.68 -0.82
CA SER A 154 -9.23 -17.28 0.51
C SER A 154 -9.87 -16.33 1.55
N GLY A 155 -9.98 -15.03 1.25
CA GLY A 155 -10.39 -14.02 2.22
C GLY A 155 -9.33 -13.73 3.29
N ASP A 156 -8.06 -14.01 2.99
CA ASP A 156 -6.93 -13.76 3.85
C ASP A 156 -6.34 -12.36 3.64
N LEU A 157 -6.14 -11.63 4.74
CA LEU A 157 -5.66 -10.25 4.69
C LEU A 157 -4.17 -10.15 4.33
N VAL A 158 -3.37 -11.18 4.62
CA VAL A 158 -1.95 -11.21 4.23
C VAL A 158 -1.82 -11.36 2.72
N GLU A 159 -2.60 -12.28 2.13
CA GLU A 159 -2.71 -12.45 0.68
C GLU A 159 -3.24 -11.17 0.01
N ALA A 160 -4.31 -10.57 0.55
CA ALA A 160 -4.87 -9.33 0.01
C ALA A 160 -3.86 -8.18 0.03
N ALA A 161 -3.10 -8.01 1.11
CA ALA A 161 -2.04 -7.02 1.19
C ALA A 161 -0.92 -7.28 0.17
N ALA A 162 -0.49 -8.55 0.03
CA ALA A 162 0.53 -8.95 -0.93
C ALA A 162 0.13 -8.62 -2.38
N ASN A 163 -1.15 -8.77 -2.71
CA ASN A 163 -1.68 -8.60 -4.06
C ASN A 163 -2.13 -7.17 -4.39
N LEU A 164 -2.41 -6.34 -3.39
CA LEU A 164 -3.10 -5.05 -3.55
C LEU A 164 -2.56 -4.19 -4.69
N PHE A 165 -1.29 -3.79 -4.63
CA PHE A 165 -0.73 -2.87 -5.63
C PHE A 165 -0.55 -3.50 -7.00
N SER A 166 -0.21 -4.79 -7.06
CA SER A 166 -0.14 -5.53 -8.33
C SER A 166 -1.51 -5.57 -9.01
N LEU A 167 -2.58 -5.76 -8.23
CA LEU A 167 -3.95 -5.76 -8.73
C LEU A 167 -4.38 -4.37 -9.20
N LEU A 168 -4.08 -3.32 -8.42
CA LEU A 168 -4.37 -1.94 -8.85
C LEU A 168 -3.65 -1.57 -10.16
N ARG A 169 -2.40 -1.99 -10.34
CA ARG A 169 -1.68 -1.83 -11.62
C ARG A 169 -2.31 -2.64 -12.74
N ARG A 170 -2.79 -3.84 -12.45
CA ARG A 170 -3.46 -4.70 -13.42
C ARG A 170 -4.78 -4.09 -13.91
N LEU A 171 -5.51 -3.36 -13.08
CA LEU A 171 -6.70 -2.61 -13.51
C LEU A 171 -6.36 -1.63 -14.64
N ASP A 172 -5.25 -0.90 -14.48
CA ASP A 172 -4.80 0.06 -15.49
C ASP A 172 -4.33 -0.64 -16.77
N ASP A 173 -3.63 -1.76 -16.64
CA ASP A 173 -3.16 -2.56 -17.78
C ASP A 173 -4.31 -3.20 -18.57
N MET A 174 -5.43 -3.48 -17.90
CA MET A 174 -6.66 -3.94 -18.53
C MET A 174 -7.46 -2.80 -19.20
N GLY A 175 -7.04 -1.54 -19.02
CA GLY A 175 -7.79 -0.38 -19.50
C GLY A 175 -9.10 -0.15 -18.76
N ALA A 176 -9.19 -0.58 -17.50
CA ALA A 176 -10.40 -0.42 -16.70
C ALA A 176 -10.67 1.07 -16.40
N GLU A 177 -11.86 1.56 -16.73
CA GLU A 177 -12.25 2.93 -16.39
C GLU A 177 -12.75 3.06 -14.94
N CYS A 178 -13.44 2.04 -14.45
CA CYS A 178 -14.03 1.97 -13.11
C CYS A 178 -13.87 0.56 -12.54
N ALA A 179 -13.60 0.46 -11.24
CA ALA A 179 -13.54 -0.79 -10.52
C ALA A 179 -14.41 -0.75 -9.25
N ALA A 180 -15.19 -1.80 -9.03
CA ALA A 180 -15.96 -2.04 -7.83
C ALA A 180 -15.17 -2.95 -6.88
N ILE A 181 -14.72 -2.42 -5.75
CA ILE A 181 -13.94 -3.17 -4.76
C ILE A 181 -14.90 -3.67 -3.68
N MET A 182 -14.91 -4.98 -3.45
CA MET A 182 -15.69 -5.57 -2.35
C MET A 182 -15.21 -5.03 -0.99
N PRO A 183 -16.08 -5.01 0.05
CA PRO A 183 -15.68 -4.63 1.40
C PRO A 183 -14.54 -5.50 1.93
N ILE A 184 -13.59 -4.86 2.60
CA ILE A 184 -12.45 -5.53 3.26
C ILE A 184 -12.54 -5.25 4.76
N PRO A 185 -12.34 -6.25 5.63
CA PRO A 185 -12.35 -6.03 7.08
C PRO A 185 -11.42 -4.88 7.52
N GLU A 186 -11.83 -4.10 8.51
CA GLU A 186 -11.08 -2.93 9.02
C GLU A 186 -10.17 -3.25 10.21
N HIS A 187 -9.80 -4.53 10.41
CA HIS A 187 -8.95 -4.98 11.51
C HIS A 187 -7.64 -5.60 11.00
N GLY A 188 -6.61 -5.63 11.85
CA GLY A 188 -5.30 -6.17 11.48
C GLY A 188 -4.72 -5.47 10.24
N LEU A 189 -4.27 -6.24 9.24
CA LEU A 189 -3.78 -5.69 7.97
C LEU A 189 -4.86 -4.98 7.15
N GLY A 190 -6.13 -5.24 7.44
CA GLY A 190 -7.27 -4.58 6.83
C GLY A 190 -7.25 -3.06 6.99
N GLU A 191 -6.78 -2.56 8.13
CA GLU A 191 -6.59 -1.11 8.36
C GLU A 191 -5.67 -0.49 7.30
N ALA A 192 -4.55 -1.17 7.00
CA ALA A 192 -3.56 -0.68 6.05
C ALA A 192 -4.08 -0.78 4.61
N ILE A 193 -4.74 -1.88 4.26
CA ILE A 193 -5.35 -2.09 2.93
C ILE A 193 -6.41 -1.01 2.66
N ASN A 194 -7.34 -0.82 3.59
CA ASN A 194 -8.42 0.15 3.42
C ASN A 194 -7.91 1.59 3.43
N ASP A 195 -6.88 1.94 4.21
CA ASP A 195 -6.22 3.25 4.10
C ASP A 195 -5.68 3.49 2.68
N ARG A 196 -5.06 2.48 2.05
CA ARG A 196 -4.53 2.62 0.68
C ARG A 196 -5.63 2.72 -0.36
N LEU A 197 -6.67 1.90 -0.24
CA LEU A 197 -7.84 1.96 -1.12
C LEU A 197 -8.54 3.32 -1.04
N ARG A 198 -8.73 3.86 0.18
CA ARG A 198 -9.30 5.20 0.39
C ARG A 198 -8.47 6.27 -0.33
N ARG A 199 -7.16 6.29 -0.13
CA ARG A 199 -6.25 7.24 -0.81
C ARG A 199 -6.22 7.06 -2.33
N ALA A 200 -6.27 5.82 -2.80
CA ALA A 200 -6.31 5.50 -4.23
C ALA A 200 -7.66 5.92 -4.87
N SER A 201 -8.75 5.93 -4.10
CA SER A 201 -10.09 6.35 -4.53
C SER A 201 -10.35 7.86 -4.40
N ALA A 202 -9.48 8.58 -3.69
CA ALA A 202 -9.65 10.01 -3.44
C ALA A 202 -9.60 10.83 -4.74
N PRO A 203 -10.33 11.97 -4.83
CA PRO A 203 -10.27 12.84 -5.99
C PRO A 203 -8.81 13.22 -6.30
N ARG A 204 -8.42 13.11 -7.57
CA ARG A 204 -7.11 13.61 -8.00
C ARG A 204 -7.12 15.12 -7.78
N GLN A 205 -6.18 15.64 -6.98
CA GLN A 205 -5.91 17.07 -7.00
C GLN A 205 -5.53 17.40 -8.45
N ALA A 206 -6.23 18.36 -9.07
CA ALA A 206 -5.88 18.82 -10.40
C ALA A 206 -4.41 19.26 -10.34
N GLN A 207 -3.54 18.55 -11.03
CA GLN A 207 -2.18 19.03 -11.22
C GLN A 207 -2.32 20.29 -12.08
N GLU A 208 -2.00 21.45 -11.50
CA GLU A 208 -1.77 22.66 -12.28
C GLU A 208 -0.65 22.33 -13.27
N GLU A 209 -0.99 22.36 -14.57
CA GLU A 209 -0.07 22.17 -15.71
C GLU A 209 1.01 23.27 -15.77
#